data_AF-A0A843J425-F1
#
_entry.id   AF-A0A843J425-F1
#
_cell.length_a   1.000
_cell.length_b   1.000
_cell.length_c   1.000
_cell.angle_alpha   90.00
_cell.angle_beta   90.00
_cell.angle_gamma   90.00
#
_symmetry.space_group_name_H-M   'P 1'
#
loop_
_entity.id
_entity.type
_entity.pdbx_description
1 polymer ?
#
loop_
_entity_poly.entity_id
_entity_poly.type
_entity_poly.pdbx_seq_one_letter_code
_entity_poly.pdbx_strand_id
1 'polypeptide(L)'
;KPQEIKNMVNAALIGDFMKSRDILREVMILQGTSGEDMVNQIYQDVSSRVMNGQMDGDIYMNLIGAIAETDFRIREGANPRIQLEALLAKFL
;
A
#
# COMPACT_ATOMS: atom_id res chain seq x y z
N LYS A 1 -1.98 7.02 12.01
CA LYS A 1 -1.19 8.24 11.70
C LYS A 1 -0.57 8.09 10.30
N PRO A 2 -0.48 9.14 9.47
CA PRO A 2 0.10 9.07 8.12
C PRO A 2 1.53 8.50 8.07
N GLN A 3 2.26 8.61 9.18
CA GLN A 3 3.64 8.14 9.28
C GLN A 3 3.79 6.62 9.17
N GLU A 4 2.86 5.82 9.71
CA GLU A 4 2.95 4.35 9.64
C GLU A 4 2.79 3.86 8.20
N ILE A 5 1.86 4.46 7.45
CA ILE A 5 1.65 4.15 6.03
C ILE A 5 2.92 4.48 5.23
N LYS A 6 3.53 5.64 5.48
CA LYS A 6 4.80 6.02 4.86
C LYS A 6 5.91 5.01 5.15
N ASN A 7 6.00 4.56 6.40
CA ASN A 7 7.00 3.58 6.82
C ASN A 7 6.76 2.22 6.16
N MET A 8 5.50 1.78 6.07
CA MET A 8 5.09 0.55 5.40
C MET A 8 5.44 0.58 3.90
N VAL A 9 5.07 1.65 3.20
CA VAL A 9 5.36 1.82 1.77
C VAL A 9 6.87 1.91 1.53
N ASN A 10 7.60 2.66 2.37
CA ASN A 10 9.06 2.72 2.29
C ASN A 10 9.71 1.34 2.46
N ALA A 11 9.27 0.57 3.45
CA ALA A 11 9.79 -0.78 3.68
C ALA A 11 9.58 -1.68 2.45
N ALA A 12 8.41 -1.58 1.80
CA ALA A 12 8.15 -2.34 0.59
C ALA A 12 9.05 -1.91 -0.58
N LEU A 13 9.18 -0.60 -0.84
CA LEU A 13 9.99 -0.04 -1.93
C LEU A 13 11.49 -0.35 -1.80
N ILE A 14 12.01 -0.56 -0.59
CA ILE A 14 13.43 -0.91 -0.37
C ILE A 14 13.67 -2.43 -0.31
N GLY A 15 12.65 -3.25 -0.57
CA GLY A 15 12.79 -4.71 -0.57
C GLY A 15 12.51 -5.40 0.78
N ASP A 16 12.21 -4.65 1.84
CA ASP A 16 11.95 -5.20 3.18
C ASP A 16 10.46 -5.57 3.34
N PHE A 17 10.04 -6.60 2.59
CA PHE A 17 8.66 -7.08 2.57
C PHE A 17 8.15 -7.51 3.94
N MET A 18 9.00 -8.21 4.72
CA MET A 18 8.62 -8.74 6.02
C MET A 18 8.29 -7.61 7.00
N LYS A 19 9.11 -6.57 7.04
CA LYS A 19 8.82 -5.37 7.83
C LYS A 19 7.58 -4.65 7.36
N SER A 20 7.39 -4.50 6.04
CA SER A 20 6.19 -3.86 5.49
C SER A 20 4.92 -4.60 5.89
N ARG A 21 4.92 -5.94 5.79
CA ARG A 21 3.81 -6.81 6.20
C ARG A 21 3.52 -6.69 7.70
N ASP A 22 4.54 -6.59 8.54
CA ASP A 22 4.37 -6.49 9.98
C ASP A 22 3.74 -5.13 10.36
N ILE A 23 4.16 -4.03 9.71
CA ILE A 23 3.52 -2.71 9.87
C ILE A 23 2.07 -2.73 9.38
N LEU A 24 1.80 -3.34 8.21
CA LEU A 24 0.44 -3.49 7.69
C LEU A 24 -0.47 -4.15 8.73
N ARG A 25 -0.01 -5.27 9.29
CA ARG A 25 -0.74 -6.02 10.33
C ARG A 25 -0.99 -5.16 11.56
N GLU A 26 0.02 -4.44 12.03
CA GLU A 26 -0.09 -3.56 13.19
C GLU A 26 -1.13 -2.46 12.96
N VAL A 27 -1.08 -1.78 11.81
CA VAL A 27 -2.03 -0.70 11.49
C VAL A 27 -3.46 -1.25 11.38
N MET A 28 -3.67 -2.37 10.69
CA MET A 28 -5.01 -2.96 10.55
C MET A 28 -5.59 -3.40 11.91
N ILE A 29 -4.77 -3.98 12.80
CA ILE A 29 -5.23 -4.47 14.11
C ILE A 29 -5.38 -3.34 15.13
N LEU A 30 -4.32 -2.55 15.35
CA LEU A 30 -4.28 -1.56 16.42
C LEU A 30 -5.11 -0.32 16.09
N GLN A 31 -5.16 0.07 14.81
CA GLN A 31 -5.88 1.28 14.40
C GLN A 31 -7.27 0.95 13.84
N GLY A 32 -7.63 -0.32 13.71
CA GLY A 32 -8.92 -0.76 13.16
C GLY A 32 -9.17 -0.24 11.75
N THR A 33 -8.11 0.03 10.98
CA THR A 33 -8.20 0.60 9.63
C THR A 33 -8.80 -0.44 8.68
N SER A 34 -9.84 -0.05 7.95
CA SER A 34 -10.47 -0.91 6.96
C SER A 34 -9.53 -1.20 5.77
N GLY A 35 -9.82 -2.25 5.02
CA GLY A 35 -9.08 -2.56 3.79
C GLY A 35 -9.12 -1.42 2.77
N GLU A 36 -10.30 -0.85 2.57
CA GLU A 36 -10.55 0.26 1.65
C GLU A 36 -9.78 1.52 2.08
N ASP A 37 -9.81 1.87 3.37
CA ASP A 37 -9.06 3.00 3.90
C ASP A 37 -7.56 2.81 3.76
N MET A 38 -7.07 1.58 3.92
CA MET A 38 -5.66 1.25 3.74
C MET A 38 -5.24 1.46 2.29
N VAL A 39 -6.03 0.96 1.32
CA VAL A 39 -5.74 1.15 -0.11
C VAL A 39 -5.74 2.64 -0.47
N ASN A 40 -6.71 3.41 0.02
CA ASN A 40 -6.77 4.86 -0.20
C ASN A 40 -5.54 5.58 0.36
N GLN A 41 -5.08 5.22 1.55
CA GLN A 41 -3.88 5.82 2.15
C GLN A 41 -2.60 5.44 1.39
N ILE A 42 -2.48 4.21 0.90
CA ILE A 42 -1.35 3.79 0.04
C ILE A 42 -1.36 4.61 -1.25
N TYR A 43 -2.52 4.75 -1.90
CA TYR A 43 -2.68 5.56 -3.11
C TYR A 43 -2.24 7.01 -2.90
N GLN A 44 -2.67 7.64 -1.80
CA GLN A 44 -2.28 9.00 -1.46
C GLN A 44 -0.75 9.14 -1.27
N ASP A 45 -0.11 8.18 -0.60
CA ASP A 45 1.34 8.21 -0.38
C ASP A 45 2.11 8.07 -1.70
N VAL A 46 1.73 7.11 -2.54
CA VAL A 46 2.33 6.87 -3.86
C VAL A 46 2.15 8.09 -4.77
N SER A 47 0.96 8.67 -4.79
CA SER A 47 0.65 9.90 -5.55
C SER A 47 1.48 11.10 -5.07
N SER A 48 1.64 11.25 -3.75
CA SER A 48 2.46 12.33 -3.19
C SER A 48 3.92 12.19 -3.57
N ARG A 49 4.47 10.97 -3.59
CA ARG A 49 5.86 10.72 -3.96
C ARG A 49 6.17 11.10 -5.39
N VAL A 50 5.32 10.71 -6.35
CA VAL A 50 5.53 11.06 -7.76
C VAL A 50 5.43 12.57 -7.97
N MET A 51 4.44 13.23 -7.34
CA MET A 51 4.27 14.69 -7.42
C MET A 51 5.47 15.46 -6.85
N ASN A 52 6.13 14.92 -5.83
CA ASN A 52 7.29 15.53 -5.19
C ASN A 52 8.63 15.11 -5.83
N GLY A 53 8.62 14.37 -6.94
CA GLY A 53 9.84 13.89 -7.62
C GLY A 53 10.61 12.82 -6.85
N GLN A 54 9.95 12.12 -5.91
CA GLN A 54 10.54 11.06 -5.08
C GLN A 54 10.29 9.66 -5.65
N MET A 55 9.56 9.56 -6.76
CA MET A 55 9.23 8.33 -7.46
C MET A 55 9.16 8.61 -8.96
N ASP A 56 9.65 7.68 -9.77
CA ASP A 56 9.56 7.74 -11.23
C ASP A 56 8.11 7.57 -11.70
N GLY A 57 7.72 8.27 -12.77
CA GLY A 57 6.40 8.17 -13.39
C GLY A 57 6.09 6.75 -13.89
N ASP A 58 7.08 6.02 -14.41
CA ASP A 58 6.87 4.65 -14.90
C ASP A 58 6.57 3.67 -13.75
N ILE A 59 7.26 3.83 -12.62
CA ILE A 59 7.00 3.06 -11.40
C ILE A 59 5.59 3.39 -10.88
N TYR A 60 5.23 4.67 -10.83
CA TYR A 60 3.91 5.13 -10.41
C TYR A 60 2.78 4.54 -11.26
N MET A 61 2.92 4.53 -12.59
CA MET A 61 1.92 3.94 -13.49
C MET A 61 1.70 2.45 -13.21
N ASN A 62 2.77 1.69 -13.01
CA ASN A 62 2.67 0.26 -12.68
C ASN A 62 1.99 0.03 -11.33
N LEU A 63 2.35 0.82 -10.31
CA LEU A 63 1.76 0.70 -8.97
C LEU A 63 0.29 1.09 -8.94
N ILE A 64 -0.13 2.10 -9.70
CA ILE A 64 -1.55 2.48 -9.78
C ILE A 64 -2.41 1.34 -10.32
N GLY A 65 -1.94 0.62 -11.34
CA GLY A 65 -2.65 -0.53 -11.88
C GLY A 65 -2.90 -1.59 -10.79
N ALA A 66 -1.85 -1.91 -10.01
CA ALA A 66 -1.94 -2.86 -8.91
C ALA A 66 -2.85 -2.37 -7.77
N ILE A 67 -2.80 -1.08 -7.43
CA ILE A 67 -3.65 -0.45 -6.42
C ILE A 67 -5.12 -0.53 -6.83
N ALA A 68 -5.44 -0.17 -8.07
CA ALA A 68 -6.81 -0.20 -8.60
C ALA A 68 -7.40 -1.63 -8.62
N GLU A 69 -6.60 -2.62 -9.04
CA GLU A 69 -7.01 -4.02 -9.00
C GLU A 69 -7.26 -4.52 -7.57
N THR A 70 -6.41 -4.09 -6.63
CA THR A 70 -6.56 -4.41 -5.20
C THR A 70 -7.84 -3.81 -4.63
N ASP A 71 -8.12 -2.53 -4.90
CA ASP A 71 -9.35 -1.83 -4.47
C ASP A 71 -10.60 -2.56 -5.00
N PHE A 72 -10.61 -2.86 -6.30
CA PHE A 72 -11.71 -3.57 -6.93
C PHE A 72 -11.96 -4.92 -6.25
N ARG A 73 -10.93 -5.74 -6.07
CA ARG A 73 -11.08 -7.07 -5.43
C ARG A 73 -11.58 -6.98 -4.00
N ILE A 74 -11.09 -6.01 -3.22
CA ILE A 74 -11.56 -5.81 -1.83
C ILE A 74 -13.05 -5.47 -1.82
N ARG A 75 -13.50 -4.57 -2.70
CA ARG A 75 -14.92 -4.20 -2.82
C ARG A 75 -15.81 -5.34 -3.31
N GLU A 76 -15.28 -6.26 -4.11
CA GLU A 76 -15.95 -7.50 -4.51
C GLU A 76 -15.98 -8.57 -3.40
N GLY A 77 -15.48 -8.25 -2.19
CA GLY A 77 -15.52 -9.13 -1.03
C GLY A 77 -14.29 -10.03 -0.86
N ALA A 78 -13.20 -9.78 -1.60
CA ALA A 78 -11.95 -10.49 -1.35
C ALA A 78 -11.37 -10.13 0.02
N ASN A 79 -10.59 -11.04 0.60
CA ASN A 79 -9.97 -10.83 1.89
C ASN A 79 -8.97 -9.64 1.84
N PRO A 80 -9.21 -8.55 2.58
CA PRO A 80 -8.38 -7.36 2.47
C PRO A 80 -6.93 -7.59 2.84
N ARG A 81 -6.67 -8.40 3.87
CA ARG A 81 -5.30 -8.68 4.32
C ARG A 81 -4.49 -9.37 3.22
N ILE A 82 -5.06 -10.38 2.56
CA ILE A 82 -4.37 -11.10 1.47
C ILE A 82 -4.13 -10.17 0.28
N GLN A 83 -5.12 -9.35 -0.10
CA GLN A 83 -4.98 -8.43 -1.23
C GLN A 83 -3.94 -7.34 -0.95
N LEU A 84 -3.92 -6.79 0.27
CA LEU A 84 -2.93 -5.78 0.68
C LEU A 84 -1.51 -6.36 0.77
N GLU A 85 -1.34 -7.57 1.30
CA GLU A 85 -0.04 -8.25 1.28
C GLU A 85 0.44 -8.52 -0.16
N ALA A 86 -0.47 -8.92 -1.06
CA ALA A 86 -0.16 -9.09 -2.49
C ALA A 86 0.20 -7.75 -3.17
N LEU A 87 -0.49 -6.67 -2.80
CA LEU A 87 -0.17 -5.32 -3.27
C LEU A 87 1.24 -4.90 -2.83
N LEU A 88 1.59 -5.08 -1.56
CA LEU A 88 2.93 -4.73 -1.05
C LEU A 88 4.05 -5.49 -1.78
N ALA A 89 3.80 -6.72 -2.21
CA ALA A 89 4.76 -7.49 -3.02
C ALA A 89 5.00 -6.89 -4.41
N LYS A 90 4.10 -6.04 -4.94
CA LYS A 90 4.26 -5.32 -6.21
C LYS A 90 5.18 -4.10 -6.12
N PHE A 91 5.57 -3.70 -4.90
CA PHE A 91 6.47 -2.56 -4.66
C PHE A 91 7.95 -2.97 -4.68
N LEU A 92 8.23 -4.28 -4.77
CA LEU A 92 9.56 -4.87 -4.88
C LEU A 92 10.16 -4.68 -6.28
#